data_AF-A0A2T8I666-F1
#
_entry.id   AF-A0A2T8I666-F1
#
_cell.length_a   1.000
_cell.length_b   1.000
_cell.length_c   1.000
_cell.angle_alpha   90.00
_cell.angle_beta   90.00
_cell.angle_gamma   90.00
#
_symmetry.space_group_name_H-M   'P 1'
#
loop_
_entity.id
_entity.type
_entity.pdbx_description
1 polymer ?
#
loop_
_entity_poly.entity_id
_entity_poly.type
_entity_poly.pdbx_seq_one_letter_code
_entity_poly.pdbx_strand_id
1 'polypeptide(L)'
;MCLNVLHSNLNLFDSLNLTSHEDSERMLKNHSANFSTACIDANLFPPWFSQFPFKGPSKYPQEHIIGLSVDCGFYSIAYMDAWDGLHMKDFDQKTVIEYKKIVAYKIYHSKLNRICPDNDTVRVSPKRQKKN
;
A
#
# COMPACT_ATOMS: atom_id res chain seq x y z
N MET A 1 3.11 -1.11 -5.83
CA MET A 1 4.23 -0.85 -6.77
C MET A 1 5.51 -0.75 -5.96
N CYS A 2 6.62 -1.26 -6.47
CA CYS A 2 7.94 -1.19 -5.85
C CYS A 2 8.93 -0.63 -6.88
N LEU A 3 9.66 0.41 -6.48
CA LEU A 3 10.83 0.89 -7.19
C LEU A 3 12.05 0.28 -6.48
N ASN A 4 12.65 -0.73 -7.11
CA ASN A 4 13.74 -1.47 -6.53
C ASN A 4 15.07 -0.90 -7.00
N VAL A 5 15.69 -0.08 -6.17
CA VAL A 5 17.00 0.53 -6.44
C VAL A 5 18.13 -0.50 -6.43
N LEU A 6 18.06 -1.51 -5.56
CA LEU A 6 19.10 -2.52 -5.41
C LEU A 6 19.28 -3.37 -6.68
N HIS A 7 18.17 -3.70 -7.34
CA HIS A 7 18.14 -4.53 -8.54
C HIS A 7 17.72 -3.78 -9.81
N SER A 8 17.69 -2.45 -9.75
CA SER A 8 17.34 -1.54 -10.84
C SER A 8 16.11 -1.97 -11.63
N ASN A 9 15.00 -2.27 -10.95
CA ASN A 9 13.77 -2.72 -11.61
C ASN A 9 12.51 -2.15 -10.96
N LEU A 10 11.41 -2.24 -11.69
CA LEU A 10 10.08 -1.84 -11.25
C LEU A 10 9.20 -3.08 -11.11
N ASN A 11 8.50 -3.19 -9.99
CA ASN A 11 7.56 -4.28 -9.73
C ASN A 11 6.16 -3.74 -9.44
N LEU A 12 5.15 -4.42 -9.95
CA LEU A 12 3.76 -4.20 -9.59
C LEU A 12 3.22 -5.50 -9.01
N PHE A 13 2.52 -5.36 -7.88
CA PHE A 13 1.82 -6.44 -7.20
C PHE A 13 0.35 -6.05 -7.19
N ASP A 14 -0.48 -6.91 -7.76
CA ASP A 14 -1.93 -6.77 -7.78
C ASP A 14 -2.51 -8.05 -7.19
N SER A 15 -3.02 -7.95 -5.96
CA SER A 15 -3.55 -9.12 -5.25
C SER A 15 -4.83 -9.66 -5.86
N LEU A 16 -5.56 -8.85 -6.62
CA LEU A 16 -6.81 -9.26 -7.26
C LEU A 16 -6.59 -9.71 -8.71
N ASN A 17 -5.38 -9.50 -9.25
CA ASN A 17 -5.01 -9.79 -10.63
C ASN A 17 -6.04 -9.21 -11.64
N LEU A 18 -6.48 -7.97 -11.40
CA LEU A 18 -7.46 -7.27 -12.23
C LEU A 18 -6.80 -6.30 -13.22
N THR A 19 -5.54 -5.95 -12.97
CA THR A 19 -4.78 -5.01 -13.79
C THR A 19 -4.16 -5.73 -14.98
N SER A 20 -4.46 -5.27 -16.19
CA SER A 20 -3.84 -5.81 -17.39
C SER A 20 -2.31 -5.59 -17.39
N HIS A 21 -1.59 -6.38 -18.18
CA HIS A 21 -0.14 -6.20 -18.34
C HIS A 21 0.21 -4.80 -18.91
N GLU A 22 -0.55 -4.34 -19.92
CA GLU A 22 -0.36 -3.03 -20.54
C GLU A 22 -0.62 -1.88 -19.55
N ASP A 23 -1.69 -1.99 -18.75
CA ASP A 23 -1.99 -1.00 -17.72
C ASP A 23 -0.92 -1.00 -16.63
N SER A 24 -0.44 -2.19 -16.24
CA SER A 24 0.63 -2.33 -15.25
C SER A 24 1.92 -1.64 -15.71
N GLU A 25 2.33 -1.86 -16.95
CA GLU A 25 3.47 -1.17 -17.54
C GLU A 25 3.26 0.35 -17.58
N ARG A 26 2.08 0.81 -18.02
CA ARG A 26 1.76 2.24 -18.10
C ARG A 26 1.83 2.89 -16.71
N MET A 27 1.27 2.24 -15.69
CA MET A 27 1.30 2.73 -14.30
C MET A 27 2.71 2.83 -13.76
N LEU A 28 3.57 1.82 -13.99
CA LEU A 28 4.95 1.83 -13.54
C LEU A 28 5.81 2.86 -14.27
N LYS A 29 5.62 3.03 -15.59
CA LYS A 29 6.28 4.08 -16.38
C LYS A 29 5.92 5.48 -15.85
N ASN A 30 4.63 5.72 -15.62
CA ASN A 30 4.18 6.99 -15.04
C ASN A 30 4.73 7.22 -13.63
N HIS A 31 4.71 6.19 -12.78
CA HIS A 31 5.21 6.28 -11.41
C HIS A 31 6.71 6.59 -11.37
N SER A 32 7.51 5.85 -12.14
CA SER A 32 8.97 6.05 -12.21
C SER A 32 9.36 7.39 -12.82
N ALA A 33 8.64 7.86 -13.85
CA ALA A 33 8.85 9.18 -14.43
C ALA A 33 8.53 10.30 -13.42
N ASN A 34 7.36 10.25 -12.79
CA ASN A 34 6.95 11.25 -11.80
C ASN A 34 7.89 11.27 -10.59
N PHE A 35 8.30 10.10 -10.10
CA PHE A 35 9.26 10.01 -9.00
C PHE A 35 10.63 10.54 -9.41
N SER A 36 11.07 10.29 -10.64
CA SER A 36 12.33 10.85 -11.16
C SER A 36 12.27 12.37 -11.21
N THR A 37 11.18 12.95 -11.72
CA THR A 37 10.95 14.40 -11.72
C THR A 37 11.00 14.97 -10.30
N ALA A 38 10.28 14.37 -9.35
CA ALA A 38 10.30 14.82 -7.95
C ALA A 38 11.70 14.75 -7.32
N CYS A 39 12.52 13.76 -7.69
CA CYS A 39 13.91 13.67 -7.23
C CYS A 39 14.79 14.76 -7.84
N ILE A 40 14.61 15.09 -9.13
CA ILE A 40 15.32 16.20 -9.79
C ILE A 40 14.96 17.53 -9.11
N ASP A 41 13.67 17.77 -8.89
CA ASP A 41 13.17 19.00 -8.24
C ASP A 41 13.73 19.14 -6.81
N ALA A 42 13.94 18.02 -6.11
CA ALA A 42 14.55 17.97 -4.79
C ALA A 42 16.09 17.99 -4.79
N ASN A 43 16.74 18.15 -5.96
CA ASN A 43 18.20 18.13 -6.14
C ASN A 43 18.85 16.81 -5.64
N LEU A 44 18.18 15.68 -5.83
CA LEU A 44 18.69 14.34 -5.51
C LEU A 44 19.40 13.74 -6.74
N PHE A 45 20.68 13.42 -6.61
CA PHE A 45 21.52 12.80 -7.65
C PHE A 45 21.23 11.30 -7.80
N PRO A 46 21.56 10.69 -8.95
CA PRO A 46 20.92 10.81 -10.26
C PRO A 46 19.66 9.89 -10.37
N PRO A 47 18.50 10.40 -10.78
CA PRO A 47 17.24 9.63 -10.78
C PRO A 47 16.95 9.04 -12.17
N TRP A 48 17.65 7.97 -12.52
CA TRP A 48 17.39 7.16 -13.74
C TRP A 48 16.34 6.07 -13.52
N PHE A 49 15.43 6.27 -12.56
CA PHE A 49 14.39 5.29 -12.25
C PHE A 49 13.45 5.05 -13.43
N SER A 50 13.25 6.06 -14.28
CA SER A 50 12.48 5.94 -15.53
C SER A 50 13.07 4.93 -16.53
N GLN A 51 14.34 4.57 -16.38
CA GLN A 51 15.02 3.59 -17.23
C GLN A 51 14.94 2.17 -16.66
N PHE A 52 14.42 2.00 -15.45
CA PHE A 52 14.34 0.69 -14.81
C PHE A 52 13.35 -0.19 -15.57
N PRO A 53 13.75 -1.40 -16.01
CA PRO A 53 12.83 -2.32 -16.67
C PRO A 53 11.71 -2.78 -15.73
N PHE A 54 10.55 -3.05 -16.33
CA PHE A 54 9.49 -3.77 -15.64
C PHE A 54 9.90 -5.23 -15.47
N LYS A 55 9.89 -5.70 -14.21
CA LYS A 55 10.08 -7.11 -13.88
C LYS A 55 8.97 -7.54 -12.95
N GLY A 56 7.86 -7.99 -13.52
CA GLY A 56 6.75 -8.55 -12.75
C GLY A 56 7.21 -9.80 -11.99
N PRO A 57 6.83 -9.97 -10.71
CA PRO A 57 7.01 -11.24 -10.02
C PRO A 57 6.27 -12.35 -10.77
N SER A 58 6.96 -13.45 -11.08
CA SER A 58 6.37 -14.56 -11.84
C SER A 58 5.32 -15.33 -11.04
N LYS A 59 5.45 -15.36 -9.71
CA LYS A 59 4.50 -15.95 -8.77
C LYS A 59 4.51 -15.16 -7.46
N TYR A 60 3.33 -14.85 -6.94
CA TYR A 60 3.15 -14.24 -5.61
C TYR A 60 1.72 -14.52 -5.10
N PRO A 61 1.50 -14.55 -3.78
CA PRO A 61 0.19 -14.86 -3.20
C PRO A 61 -0.89 -13.92 -3.70
N GLN A 62 -1.99 -14.49 -4.18
CA GLN A 62 -3.17 -13.76 -4.65
C GLN A 62 -4.24 -13.72 -3.56
N GLU A 63 -5.07 -12.71 -3.61
CA GLU A 63 -6.26 -12.60 -2.81
C GLU A 63 -7.37 -13.47 -3.41
N HIS A 64 -7.91 -14.35 -2.57
CA HIS A 64 -9.14 -15.06 -2.89
C HIS A 64 -10.31 -14.25 -2.37
N ILE A 65 -11.08 -13.66 -3.28
CA ILE A 65 -12.30 -12.92 -2.91
C ILE A 65 -13.29 -13.93 -2.32
N ILE A 66 -13.48 -13.87 -0.99
CA ILE A 66 -14.48 -14.67 -0.27
C ILE A 66 -15.50 -13.68 0.32
N GLY A 67 -16.62 -13.50 -0.36
CA GLY A 67 -17.70 -12.60 0.06
C GLY A 67 -17.44 -11.12 -0.25
N LEU A 68 -17.86 -10.21 0.65
CA LEU A 68 -17.76 -8.75 0.50
C LEU A 68 -16.47 -8.13 1.07
N SER A 69 -15.57 -8.93 1.66
CA SER A 69 -14.30 -8.42 2.20
C SER A 69 -13.28 -8.33 1.08
N VAL A 70 -12.78 -7.12 0.80
CA VAL A 70 -11.62 -6.90 -0.06
C VAL A 70 -10.45 -6.50 0.84
N ASP A 71 -9.42 -7.33 0.83
CA ASP A 71 -8.23 -7.28 1.69
C ASP A 71 -7.00 -6.76 0.94
N CYS A 72 -7.17 -6.23 -0.28
CA CYS A 72 -6.10 -5.83 -1.18
C CYS A 72 -5.10 -4.83 -0.55
N GLY A 73 -5.59 -3.94 0.33
CA GLY A 73 -4.75 -3.03 1.10
C GLY A 73 -3.85 -3.75 2.09
N PHE A 74 -4.33 -4.82 2.73
CA PHE A 74 -3.52 -5.64 3.64
C PHE A 74 -2.58 -6.59 2.90
N TYR A 75 -2.96 -7.09 1.73
CA TYR A 75 -2.05 -7.78 0.82
C TYR A 75 -0.88 -6.87 0.42
N SER A 76 -1.15 -5.59 0.14
CA SER A 76 -0.08 -4.61 -0.14
C SER A 76 0.91 -4.47 1.01
N ILE A 77 0.44 -4.52 2.27
CA ILE A 77 1.31 -4.52 3.46
C ILE A 77 2.11 -5.82 3.55
N ALA A 78 1.46 -6.97 3.35
CA ALA A 78 2.13 -8.27 3.38
C ALA A 78 3.20 -8.39 2.29
N TYR A 79 2.95 -7.87 1.08
CA TYR A 79 3.95 -7.81 0.01
C TYR A 79 5.16 -6.98 0.40
N MET A 80 4.99 -5.85 1.10
CA MET A 80 6.14 -5.04 1.53
C MET A 80 7.03 -5.77 2.54
N ASP A 81 6.47 -6.64 3.38
CA ASP A 81 7.22 -7.42 4.36
C ASP A 81 7.84 -8.69 3.75
N ALA A 82 7.16 -9.29 2.77
CA ALA A 82 7.55 -10.56 2.15
C ALA A 82 8.44 -10.43 0.90
N TRP A 83 8.54 -9.24 0.30
CA TRP A 83 9.34 -8.99 -0.90
C TRP A 83 10.76 -8.57 -0.56
N ASP A 84 11.74 -9.37 -0.99
CA ASP A 84 13.17 -9.06 -0.78
C ASP A 84 13.81 -8.23 -1.91
N GLY A 85 13.05 -7.94 -2.97
CA GLY A 85 13.54 -7.29 -4.19
C GLY A 85 13.72 -8.22 -5.40
N LEU A 86 13.74 -9.53 -5.19
CA LEU A 86 13.87 -10.54 -6.24
C LEU A 86 12.82 -11.63 -6.15
N HIS A 87 12.51 -12.07 -4.92
CA HIS A 87 11.63 -13.17 -4.61
C HIS A 87 10.57 -12.74 -3.60
N MET A 88 9.36 -13.25 -3.83
CA MET A 88 8.26 -13.12 -2.88
C MET A 88 8.27 -14.33 -1.96
N LYS A 89 8.39 -14.11 -0.64
CA LYS A 89 8.15 -15.18 0.32
C LYS A 89 6.67 -15.54 0.36
N ASP A 90 6.37 -16.83 0.41
CA ASP A 90 4.99 -17.30 0.51
C ASP A 90 4.32 -16.87 1.83
N PHE A 91 3.04 -16.51 1.73
CA PHE A 91 2.15 -16.28 2.85
C PHE A 91 0.71 -16.64 2.45
N ASP A 92 -0.15 -16.80 3.45
CA ASP A 92 -1.55 -17.18 3.27
C ASP A 92 -2.52 -16.10 3.78
N GLN A 93 -3.83 -16.32 3.57
CA GLN A 93 -4.88 -15.42 4.05
C GLN A 93 -4.82 -15.22 5.58
N LYS A 94 -4.41 -16.24 6.34
CA LYS A 94 -4.30 -16.13 7.81
C LYS A 94 -3.26 -15.08 8.20
N THR A 95 -2.14 -15.04 7.48
CA THR A 95 -1.10 -14.02 7.65
C THR A 95 -1.67 -12.62 7.44
N VAL A 96 -2.48 -12.42 6.40
CA VAL A 96 -3.16 -11.14 6.11
C VAL A 96 -4.14 -10.76 7.22
N ILE A 97 -4.88 -11.72 7.77
CA ILE A 97 -5.79 -11.50 8.91
C ILE A 97 -5.03 -11.06 10.17
N GLU A 98 -3.84 -11.62 10.44
CA GLU A 98 -3.02 -11.17 11.56
C GLU A 98 -2.48 -9.75 11.33
N TYR A 99 -2.08 -9.41 10.10
CA TYR A 99 -1.72 -8.04 9.74
C TYR A 99 -2.85 -7.04 10.03
N LYS A 100 -4.11 -7.39 9.76
CA LYS A 100 -5.26 -6.55 10.13
C LYS A 100 -5.32 -6.24 11.61
N LYS A 101 -5.15 -7.25 12.46
CA LYS A 101 -5.17 -7.09 13.91
C LYS A 101 -4.03 -6.19 14.39
N ILE A 102 -2.81 -6.40 13.86
CA ILE A 102 -1.63 -5.61 14.21
C ILE A 102 -1.80 -4.15 13.77
N VAL A 103 -2.27 -3.92 12.54
CA VAL A 103 -2.52 -2.58 12.01
C VAL A 103 -3.59 -1.87 12.83
N ALA A 104 -4.71 -2.53 13.15
CA ALA A 104 -5.75 -1.97 14.01
C ALA A 104 -5.21 -1.57 15.39
N TYR A 105 -4.41 -2.45 16.01
CA TYR A 105 -3.76 -2.16 17.30
C TYR A 105 -2.83 -0.95 17.20
N LYS A 106 -1.97 -0.90 16.18
CA LYS A 106 -1.01 0.20 15.96
C LYS A 106 -1.73 1.52 15.68
N ILE A 107 -2.79 1.49 14.87
CA ILE A 107 -3.62 2.67 14.60
C ILE A 107 -4.23 3.15 15.91
N TYR A 108 -4.92 2.29 16.67
CA TYR A 108 -5.59 2.66 17.92
C TYR A 108 -4.62 3.30 18.94
N HIS A 109 -3.42 2.73 19.10
CA HIS A 109 -2.41 3.21 20.04
C HIS A 109 -1.44 4.24 19.45
N SER A 110 -1.70 4.75 18.24
CA SER A 110 -0.82 5.71 17.59
C SER A 110 -0.71 7.00 18.40
N LYS A 111 0.50 7.51 18.58
CA LYS A 111 0.73 8.84 19.19
C LYS A 111 0.08 9.97 18.37
N LEU A 112 -0.18 9.74 17.09
CA LEU A 112 -0.88 10.68 16.21
C LEU A 112 -2.38 10.81 16.55
N ASN A 113 -2.95 9.86 17.29
CA ASN A 113 -4.32 9.95 17.80
C ASN A 113 -4.43 10.83 19.04
N ARG A 114 -3.30 11.29 19.60
CA ARG A 114 -3.34 12.28 20.69
C ARG A 114 -3.85 13.58 20.06
N ILE A 115 -5.13 13.85 20.30
CA ILE A 115 -5.79 15.10 19.98
C ILE A 115 -4.92 16.23 20.56
N CYS A 116 -4.48 17.18 19.72
CA CYS A 116 -3.93 18.44 20.23
C CYS A 116 -4.95 18.99 21.25
N PRO A 117 -4.55 19.24 22.51
CA PRO A 117 -5.45 19.78 23.51
C PRO A 117 -5.67 21.27 23.23
N ASP A 118 -6.36 21.59 22.13
CA ASP A 118 -6.86 22.92 21.79
C ASP A 118 -7.88 22.74 20.66
N ASN A 119 -9.05 22.18 21.01
CA ASN A 119 -10.36 22.45 20.39
C ASN A 119 -11.43 21.48 20.95
N ASP A 120 -11.51 21.35 22.27
CA ASP A 120 -12.71 20.81 22.93
C ASP A 120 -13.86 21.85 22.84
N THR A 121 -14.33 22.12 21.63
CA THR A 121 -15.73 22.48 21.41
C THR A 121 -16.45 21.20 21.03
N VAL A 122 -16.74 20.40 22.07
CA VAL A 122 -17.61 19.24 22.00
C VAL A 122 -18.94 19.69 21.38
N ARG A 123 -19.16 19.38 20.10
CA ARG A 123 -20.49 19.38 19.50
C ARG A 123 -21.28 18.25 20.14
N VAL A 124 -21.95 18.55 21.25
CA VAL A 124 -22.97 17.69 21.82
C VAL A 124 -24.06 17.51 20.76
N SER A 125 -24.18 16.32 20.20
CA SER A 125 -25.27 15.97 19.29
C SER A 125 -26.59 15.98 20.09
N PRO A 126 -27.66 16.64 19.63
CA PRO A 126 -28.89 16.72 20.40
C PRO A 126 -29.53 15.32 20.52
N LYS A 127 -29.82 14.93 21.77
CA LYS A 127 -30.54 13.70 22.11
C LYS A 127 -31.91 13.73 21.40
N ARG A 128 -32.21 12.69 20.60
CA ARG A 128 -33.55 12.45 20.05
C ARG A 128 -34.55 12.36 21.21
N GLN A 129 -35.43 13.35 21.33
CA GLN A 129 -36.62 13.24 22.17
C GLN A 129 -37.55 12.19 21.58
N LYS A 130 -37.86 11.14 22.34
CA LYS A 130 -39.02 10.28 22.07
C LYS A 130 -40.27 11.09 22.42
N LYS A 131 -41.16 11.28 21.45
CA LYS A 131 -42.53 11.73 21.72
C LYS A 131 -43.32 10.54 22.28
N ASN A 132 -43.96 10.75 23.42
CA ASN A 132 -45.04 9.90 23.93
C ASN A 132 -46.31 10.18 23.12
#